data_AF-A0A6I7YLM4-F1
#
_entry.id   AF-A0A6I7YLM4-F1
#
_cell.length_a   1.000
_cell.length_b   1.000
_cell.length_c   1.000
_cell.angle_alpha   90.00
_cell.angle_beta   90.00
_cell.angle_gamma   90.00
#
_symmetry.space_group_name_H-M   'P 1'
#
loop_
_entity.id
_entity.type
_entity.pdbx_description
1 polymer ?
#
loop_
_entity_poly.entity_id
_entity_poly.type
_entity_poly.pdbx_seq_one_letter_code
_entity_poly.pdbx_strand_id
1 'polypeptide(L)'
;ARGMREGAVEVITCEVDHPFGLSEFATLPYRVQEIDLRPGDRLLMFTDGMVERHGERVDVPALLERTRGLHPRETALMLTSAVREAAEGRLDDDATVMCLDWHGPQVTQRRVSSGADTQQASAGRAKEQP
;
A
#
# COMPACT_ATOMS: atom_id res chain seq x y z
N ALA A 1 0.08 1.95 -8.72
CA ALA A 1 0.13 1.01 -7.58
C ALA A 1 1.39 0.14 -7.67
N ARG A 2 1.66 -0.69 -6.66
CA ARG A 2 2.67 -1.75 -6.68
C ARG A 2 2.02 -3.08 -6.28
N GLY A 3 2.33 -4.15 -6.99
CA GLY A 3 1.96 -5.51 -6.62
C GLY A 3 3.14 -6.23 -6.00
N MET A 4 2.90 -7.23 -5.16
CA MET A 4 3.90 -8.18 -4.73
C MET A 4 3.35 -9.60 -4.83
N ARG A 5 4.10 -10.46 -5.51
CA ARG A 5 3.79 -11.88 -5.70
C ARG A 5 5.04 -12.70 -5.47
N GLU A 6 4.94 -13.75 -4.65
CA GLU A 6 6.07 -14.64 -4.33
C GLU A 6 7.33 -13.88 -3.82
N GLY A 7 7.13 -12.72 -3.19
CA GLY A 7 8.20 -11.86 -2.69
C GLY A 7 8.83 -10.91 -3.71
N ALA A 8 8.44 -10.96 -4.98
CA ALA A 8 8.86 -10.01 -5.99
C ALA A 8 7.88 -8.83 -6.05
N VAL A 9 8.39 -7.60 -6.01
CA VAL A 9 7.60 -6.38 -6.17
C VAL A 9 7.58 -5.92 -7.62
N GLU A 10 6.39 -5.62 -8.14
CA GLU A 10 6.19 -5.14 -9.51
C GLU A 10 5.34 -3.88 -9.56
N VAL A 11 5.53 -3.10 -10.63
CA VAL A 11 4.67 -1.94 -10.92
C VAL A 11 3.42 -2.42 -11.63
N ILE A 12 2.27 -2.18 -11.02
CA ILE A 12 0.99 -2.34 -11.72
C ILE A 12 0.76 -1.07 -12.52
N THR A 13 0.90 -1.20 -13.83
CA THR A 13 0.67 -0.13 -14.78
C THR A 13 -0.81 -0.09 -15.14
N CYS A 14 -1.48 0.99 -14.77
CA CYS A 14 -2.86 1.24 -15.17
C CYS A 14 -2.86 2.24 -16.33
N GLU A 15 -3.80 2.09 -17.25
CA GLU A 15 -4.10 3.12 -18.23
C GLU A 15 -4.62 4.37 -17.50
N VAL A 16 -4.03 5.53 -17.81
CA VAL A 16 -4.36 6.78 -17.13
C VAL A 16 -5.60 7.41 -17.77
N ASP A 17 -6.61 7.70 -16.96
CA ASP A 17 -7.76 8.51 -17.33
C ASP A 17 -7.61 9.95 -16.83
N HIS A 18 -8.51 10.82 -17.28
CA HIS A 18 -8.55 12.21 -16.87
C HIS A 18 -8.79 12.36 -15.35
N PRO A 19 -8.26 13.42 -14.71
CA PRO A 19 -8.60 13.72 -13.32
C PRO A 19 -10.10 13.97 -13.14
N PHE A 20 -10.64 13.53 -12.01
CA PHE A 20 -12.02 13.82 -11.64
C PHE A 20 -12.26 15.32 -11.45
N GLY A 21 -13.48 15.79 -11.76
CA GLY A 21 -13.94 17.15 -11.44
C GLY A 21 -13.67 18.22 -12.51
N LEU A 22 -13.01 17.88 -13.62
CA LEU A 22 -12.78 18.81 -14.73
C LEU A 22 -13.96 18.81 -15.72
N SER A 23 -14.59 19.97 -15.90
CA SER A 23 -15.80 20.11 -16.73
C SER A 23 -15.57 19.74 -18.20
N GLU A 24 -14.34 19.96 -18.70
CA GLU A 24 -13.91 19.61 -20.06
C GLU A 24 -14.02 18.11 -20.36
N PHE A 25 -13.97 17.27 -19.32
CA PHE A 25 -14.00 15.80 -19.43
C PHE A 25 -15.28 15.19 -18.83
N ALA A 26 -16.26 16.00 -18.44
CA ALA A 26 -17.45 15.54 -17.72
C ALA A 26 -18.32 14.54 -18.52
N THR A 27 -18.18 14.51 -19.85
CA THR A 27 -18.91 13.61 -20.74
C THR A 27 -18.09 12.37 -21.14
N LEU A 28 -16.81 12.31 -20.78
CA LEU A 28 -15.95 11.17 -21.08
C LEU A 28 -16.13 10.10 -20.00
N PRO A 29 -16.46 8.85 -20.38
CA PRO A 29 -16.56 7.76 -19.42
C PRO A 29 -15.17 7.36 -18.90
N TYR A 30 -15.10 6.95 -17.63
CA TYR A 30 -13.91 6.32 -17.06
C TYR A 30 -13.81 4.86 -17.49
N ARG A 31 -12.60 4.39 -17.76
CA ARG A 31 -12.34 2.99 -18.10
C ARG A 31 -12.23 2.16 -16.83
N VAL A 32 -12.93 1.04 -16.84
CA VAL A 32 -12.71 -0.03 -15.86
C VAL A 32 -11.51 -0.85 -16.32
N GLN A 33 -10.60 -1.14 -15.39
CA GLN A 33 -9.44 -2.00 -15.64
C GLN A 33 -9.42 -3.14 -14.64
N GLU A 34 -9.17 -4.34 -15.14
CA GLU A 34 -9.13 -5.57 -14.35
C GLU A 34 -7.68 -5.95 -14.04
N ILE A 35 -7.43 -6.43 -12.83
CA ILE A 35 -6.12 -6.90 -12.37
C ILE A 35 -6.29 -8.33 -11.86
N ASP A 36 -5.53 -9.26 -12.43
CA ASP A 36 -5.56 -10.68 -12.06
C ASP A 36 -4.77 -10.97 -10.78
N LEU A 37 -5.48 -10.95 -9.65
CA LEU A 37 -4.93 -11.26 -8.33
C LEU A 37 -5.02 -12.75 -7.99
N ARG A 38 -3.92 -13.29 -7.45
CA ARG A 38 -3.81 -14.65 -6.91
C ARG A 38 -3.82 -14.61 -5.38
N PRO A 39 -4.42 -15.61 -4.70
CA PRO A 39 -4.31 -15.71 -3.25
C PRO A 39 -2.84 -15.62 -2.79
N GLY A 40 -2.57 -14.74 -1.83
CA GLY A 40 -1.22 -14.42 -1.36
C GLY A 40 -0.59 -13.18 -2.01
N ASP A 41 -1.21 -12.61 -3.05
CA ASP A 41 -0.76 -11.33 -3.60
C ASP A 41 -0.99 -10.19 -2.60
N ARG A 42 -0.06 -9.25 -2.58
CA ARG A 42 -0.19 -7.99 -1.83
C ARG A 42 -0.24 -6.82 -2.80
N LEU A 43 -1.22 -5.95 -2.63
CA LEU A 43 -1.37 -4.71 -3.38
C LEU A 43 -1.05 -3.52 -2.47
N LEU A 44 -0.16 -2.64 -2.96
CA LEU A 44 0.14 -1.35 -2.35
C LEU A 44 -0.35 -0.21 -3.26
N MET A 45 -1.27 0.59 -2.74
CA MET A 45 -1.79 1.80 -3.39
C MET A 45 -1.39 3.01 -2.57
N PHE A 46 -1.01 4.10 -3.23
CA PHE A 46 -0.58 5.31 -2.55
C PHE A 46 -0.84 6.54 -3.43
N THR A 47 -0.91 7.70 -2.77
CA THR A 47 -0.90 9.02 -3.42
C THR A 47 0.53 9.43 -3.78
N ASP A 48 0.66 10.37 -4.71
CA ASP A 48 1.92 11.03 -5.10
C ASP A 48 2.70 11.59 -3.90
N GLY A 49 2.02 12.12 -2.88
CA GLY A 49 2.64 12.57 -1.63
C GLY A 49 3.48 11.50 -0.89
N MET A 50 3.32 10.21 -1.20
CA MET A 50 4.17 9.13 -0.66
C MET A 50 5.51 8.96 -1.40
N VAL A 51 5.65 9.48 -2.62
CA VAL A 51 6.81 9.24 -3.49
C VAL A 51 7.48 10.52 -4.00
N GLU A 52 6.80 11.66 -3.96
CA GLU A 52 7.35 12.94 -4.40
C GLU A 52 8.00 13.74 -3.25
N ARG A 53 8.84 14.73 -3.61
CA ARG A 53 9.57 15.67 -2.73
C ARG A 53 10.46 15.03 -1.67
N HIS A 54 9.85 14.47 -0.63
CA HIS A 54 10.53 13.82 0.48
C HIS A 54 10.39 12.29 0.39
N GLY A 55 9.32 11.80 -0.24
CA GLY A 55 9.06 10.39 -0.46
C GLY A 55 10.08 9.72 -1.39
N GLU A 56 10.75 10.48 -2.27
CA GLU A 56 11.79 9.97 -3.18
C GLU A 56 13.01 9.40 -2.45
N ARG A 57 13.23 9.81 -1.19
CA ARG A 57 14.27 9.27 -0.32
C ARG A 57 13.90 7.90 0.26
N VAL A 58 12.62 7.52 0.16
CA VAL A 58 12.09 6.25 0.64
C VAL A 58 12.01 5.26 -0.51
N ASP A 59 12.81 4.21 -0.44
CA ASP A 59 12.69 3.07 -1.35
C ASP A 59 11.46 2.23 -0.97
N VAL A 60 10.31 2.62 -1.53
CA VAL A 60 9.01 1.97 -1.31
C VAL A 60 9.04 0.49 -1.72
N PRO A 61 9.56 0.09 -2.91
CA PRO A 61 9.72 -1.32 -3.27
C PRO A 61 10.51 -2.11 -2.22
N ALA A 62 11.70 -1.64 -1.83
CA ALA A 62 12.52 -2.35 -0.87
C ALA A 62 11.85 -2.42 0.52
N LEU A 63 11.12 -1.38 0.93
CA LEU A 63 10.39 -1.40 2.20
C LEU A 63 9.21 -2.39 2.14
N LEU A 64 8.52 -2.50 1.00
CA LEU A 64 7.45 -3.48 0.79
C LEU A 64 8.01 -4.92 0.88
N GLU A 65 9.16 -5.18 0.26
CA GLU A 65 9.84 -6.49 0.36
C GLU A 65 10.24 -6.81 1.82
N ARG A 66 10.86 -5.86 2.53
CA ARG A 66 11.25 -6.03 3.94
C ARG A 66 10.07 -6.30 4.86
N THR A 67 8.90 -5.76 4.53
CA THR A 67 7.68 -5.85 5.35
C THR A 67 6.73 -6.95 4.87
N ARG A 68 7.13 -7.81 3.93
CA ARG A 68 6.29 -8.88 3.36
C ARG A 68 5.67 -9.82 4.40
N GLY A 69 6.38 -10.07 5.50
CA GLY A 69 5.92 -10.94 6.59
C GLY A 69 5.08 -10.22 7.64
N LEU A 70 4.94 -8.90 7.55
CA LEU A 70 4.15 -8.10 8.47
C LEU A 70 2.69 -8.03 8.02
N HIS A 71 1.79 -7.94 8.98
CA HIS A 71 0.38 -7.63 8.77
C HIS A 71 0.26 -6.31 7.95
N PRO A 72 -0.71 -6.20 7.02
CA PRO A 72 -0.86 -5.02 6.16
C PRO A 72 -0.85 -3.68 6.90
N ARG A 73 -1.47 -3.65 8.09
CA ARG A 73 -1.50 -2.45 8.95
C ARG A 73 -0.10 -2.03 9.43
N GLU A 74 0.75 -2.99 9.81
CA GLU A 74 2.11 -2.70 10.24
C GLU A 74 2.96 -2.23 9.06
N THR A 75 2.77 -2.84 7.88
CA THR A 75 3.41 -2.40 6.64
C THR A 75 3.04 -0.95 6.31
N ALA A 76 1.75 -0.61 6.33
CA ALA A 76 1.27 0.75 6.10
C ALA A 76 1.85 1.75 7.11
N LEU A 77 1.91 1.38 8.39
CA LEU A 77 2.51 2.22 9.43
C LEU A 77 4.00 2.45 9.22
N MET A 78 4.75 1.41 8.85
CA MET A 78 6.18 1.50 8.56
C MET A 78 6.45 2.41 7.35
N LEU A 79 5.64 2.30 6.30
CA LEU A 79 5.73 3.16 5.11
C LEU A 79 5.45 4.63 5.42
N THR A 80 4.35 4.93 6.12
CA THR A 80 4.02 6.32 6.48
C THR A 80 5.03 6.91 7.46
N SER A 81 5.56 6.11 8.39
CA SER A 81 6.62 6.53 9.30
C SER A 81 7.90 6.88 8.55
N ALA A 82 8.32 6.05 7.59
CA ALA A 82 9.51 6.29 6.78
C ALA A 82 9.40 7.56 5.94
N VAL A 83 8.25 7.81 5.30
CA VAL A 83 8.02 9.05 4.54
C VAL A 83 8.01 10.27 5.46
N ARG A 84 7.36 10.17 6.61
CA ARG A 84 7.33 11.25 7.60
C ARG A 84 8.72 11.58 8.15
N GLU A 85 9.56 10.57 8.38
CA GLU A 85 10.95 10.75 8.81
C GLU A 85 11.79 11.40 7.71
N ALA A 86 11.67 10.94 6.47
CA ALA A 86 12.35 11.54 5.32
C ALA A 86 11.95 13.00 5.07
N ALA A 87 10.73 13.37 5.46
CA ALA A 87 10.18 14.72 5.44
C ALA A 87 10.48 15.53 6.71
N GLU A 88 11.31 15.01 7.63
CA GLU A 88 11.67 15.67 8.89
C GLU A 88 10.44 16.07 9.73
N GLY A 89 9.38 15.26 9.65
CA GLY A 89 8.12 15.46 10.35
C GLY A 89 7.16 16.45 9.68
N ARG A 90 7.54 17.09 8.57
CA ARG A 90 6.72 18.09 7.87
C ARG A 90 6.40 17.63 6.45
N LEU A 91 5.19 17.09 6.28
CA LEU A 91 4.66 16.74 4.98
C LEU A 91 4.21 18.01 4.24
N ASP A 92 4.59 18.08 2.97
CA ASP A 92 4.22 19.16 2.06
C ASP A 92 2.89 18.90 1.34
N ASP A 93 2.41 17.65 1.38
CA ASP A 93 1.20 17.16 0.70
C ASP A 93 0.60 15.97 1.48
N ASP A 94 -0.59 15.52 1.09
CA ASP A 94 -1.26 14.35 1.67
C ASP A 94 -0.53 13.04 1.29
N ALA A 95 0.12 12.42 2.27
CA ALA A 95 0.82 11.15 2.13
C ALA A 95 -0.05 9.97 2.60
N THR A 96 -0.76 9.33 1.67
CA THR A 96 -1.69 8.23 1.96
C THR A 96 -1.22 6.93 1.33
N VAL A 97 -1.34 5.83 2.08
CA VAL A 97 -1.05 4.47 1.61
C VAL A 97 -2.09 3.46 2.08
N MET A 98 -2.43 2.52 1.21
CA MET A 98 -3.25 1.35 1.49
C MET A 98 -2.47 0.09 1.14
N CYS A 99 -2.40 -0.84 2.09
CA CYS A 99 -1.81 -2.17 1.91
C CYS A 99 -2.93 -3.21 2.02
N LEU A 100 -3.08 -4.03 0.98
CA LEU A 100 -4.13 -5.04 0.85
C LEU A 100 -3.51 -6.40 0.57
N ASP A 101 -3.76 -7.37 1.46
CA ASP A 101 -3.47 -8.78 1.18
C ASP A 101 -4.71 -9.44 0.57
N TRP A 102 -4.53 -10.03 -0.60
CA TRP A 102 -5.58 -10.75 -1.31
C TRP A 102 -5.56 -12.22 -0.90
N HIS A 103 -6.64 -12.70 -0.29
CA HIS A 103 -6.78 -14.09 0.14
C HIS A 103 -7.65 -14.93 -0.79
N GLY A 104 -8.01 -14.39 -1.97
CA GLY A 104 -8.95 -15.02 -2.89
C GLY A 104 -10.41 -14.64 -2.61
N PRO A 105 -11.34 -15.15 -3.45
CA PRO A 105 -12.76 -14.76 -3.44
C PRO A 105 -13.58 -15.41 -2.32
N GLN A 106 -12.98 -16.28 -1.51
CA GLN A 106 -13.66 -17.01 -0.44
C GLN A 106 -14.01 -16.06 0.71
N VAL A 107 -15.20 -16.21 1.28
CA VAL A 107 -15.62 -15.40 2.43
C VAL A 107 -14.81 -15.82 3.66
N THR A 108 -13.87 -14.98 4.08
CA THR A 108 -13.12 -15.19 5.33
C THR A 108 -13.92 -14.62 6.50
N GLN A 109 -14.23 -15.42 7.52
CA GLN A 109 -14.71 -14.87 8.79
C GLN A 109 -13.53 -14.23 9.54
N ARG A 110 -13.56 -12.91 9.70
CA ARG A 110 -12.52 -12.15 10.43
C ARG A 110 -13.05 -11.71 11.78
N ARG A 111 -12.21 -11.83 12.81
CA ARG A 111 -12.50 -11.29 14.14
C ARG A 111 -11.69 -10.01 14.34
N VAL A 112 -12.33 -8.89 14.03
CA VAL A 112 -11.65 -7.59 13.97
C VAL A 112 -11.73 -6.87 15.32
N SER A 113 -10.61 -6.34 15.79
CA SER A 113 -10.55 -5.36 16.88
C SER A 113 -9.81 -4.12 16.38
N SER A 114 -10.40 -2.93 16.57
CA SER A 114 -9.80 -1.65 16.13
C SER A 114 -9.29 -1.65 14.68
N GLY A 115 -10.04 -2.31 13.78
CA GLY A 115 -9.73 -2.37 12.35
C GLY A 115 -8.69 -3.41 11.91
N ALA A 116 -8.17 -4.27 12.79
CA ALA A 116 -7.26 -5.36 12.43
C ALA A 116 -7.76 -6.72 12.91
N ASP A 117 -7.52 -7.77 12.13
CA ASP A 117 -7.77 -9.15 12.54
C ASP A 117 -6.64 -9.61 13.47
N THR A 118 -6.96 -9.85 14.74
CA THR A 118 -5.95 -10.19 15.75
C THR A 118 -5.37 -11.59 15.57
N GLN A 119 -6.05 -12.47 14.83
CA GLN A 119 -5.52 -13.81 14.52
C GLN A 119 -4.48 -13.80 13.39
N GLN A 120 -4.41 -12.71 12.64
CA GLN A 120 -3.46 -12.52 11.53
C GLN A 120 -2.37 -11.49 11.87
N ALA A 121 -2.28 -11.07 13.13
CA ALA A 121 -1.20 -10.22 13.59
C ALA A 121 0.15 -10.88 13.31
N SER A 122 1.14 -10.08 12.92
CA SER A 122 2.51 -10.58 12.78
C SER A 122 2.96 -11.20 14.10
N ALA A 123 3.77 -12.26 14.04
CA ALA A 123 4.51 -12.67 15.23
C ALA A 123 5.26 -11.44 15.77
N GLY A 124 5.04 -11.10 17.04
CA GLY A 124 5.66 -9.93 17.63
C GLY A 124 7.17 -9.96 17.39
N ARG A 125 7.75 -8.84 16.94
CA ARG A 125 9.20 -8.71 16.76
C ARG A 125 9.87 -9.28 18.00
N ALA A 126 10.64 -10.37 17.85
CA ALA A 126 11.57 -10.76 18.87
C ALA A 126 12.42 -9.52 19.15
N LYS A 127 12.44 -9.04 20.40
CA LYS A 127 13.33 -7.94 20.79
C LYS A 127 14.75 -8.38 20.43
N GLU A 128 15.31 -7.81 19.39
CA GLU A 128 16.77 -7.76 19.26
C GLU A 128 17.24 -6.93 20.45
N GLN A 129 17.73 -7.64 21.48
CA GLN A 129 18.44 -7.02 22.59
C GLN A 129 19.86 -6.69 22.11
N PRO A 130 20.42 -5.55 22.55
CA PRO A 130 21.76 -5.11 22.16
C PRO A 130 22.86 -6.07 22.62
#